data_AF-A0A2E7HQK5-F1
#
_entry.id   AF-A0A2E7HQK5-F1
#
_cell.length_a   1.000
_cell.length_b   1.000
_cell.length_c   1.000
_cell.angle_alpha   90.00
_cell.angle_beta   90.00
_cell.angle_gamma   90.00
#
_symmetry.space_group_name_H-M   'P 1'
#
loop_
_entity.id
_entity.type
_entity.pdbx_description
1 polymer ?
#
loop_
_entity_poly.entity_id
_entity_poly.type
_entity_poly.pdbx_seq_one_letter_code
_entity_poly.pdbx_strand_id
1 'polypeptide(L)'
;MSAAEKLKEEFDLSDIPASELPDRKAVVTELFRVRREIALIEAEQLKALKERKTELENYLKATLEVGEKVAYVGIGAVSMSEETQPSVTDWDALYEHIKDNDAFYLLQRKVNAAPFRELISMGDSLAGVKPVRVRKLSVRKN
;
A
#
# COMPACT_ATOMS: atom_id res chain seq x y z
N MET A 1 -5.41 -15.26 -9.29
CA MET A 1 -6.51 -14.28 -9.26
C MET A 1 -6.04 -13.01 -8.56
N SER A 2 -6.11 -11.88 -9.25
CA SER A 2 -5.75 -10.54 -8.76
C SER A 2 -6.77 -10.03 -7.75
N ALA A 3 -6.38 -9.15 -6.83
CA ALA A 3 -7.31 -8.47 -5.91
C ALA A 3 -8.45 -7.76 -6.66
N ALA A 4 -8.20 -7.27 -7.87
CA ALA A 4 -9.21 -6.65 -8.73
C ALA A 4 -10.20 -7.66 -9.36
N GLU A 5 -9.82 -8.94 -9.49
CA GLU A 5 -10.71 -10.00 -9.97
C GLU A 5 -11.62 -10.46 -8.83
N LYS A 6 -11.06 -10.65 -7.62
CA LYS A 6 -11.85 -10.95 -6.41
C LYS A 6 -12.88 -9.86 -6.09
N LEU A 7 -12.51 -8.59 -6.23
CA LEU A 7 -13.43 -7.47 -5.97
C LEU A 7 -14.55 -7.33 -7.02
N LYS A 8 -14.34 -7.86 -8.24
CA LYS A 8 -15.39 -7.92 -9.27
C LYS A 8 -16.38 -9.05 -9.00
N GLU A 9 -15.90 -10.16 -8.47
CA GLU A 9 -16.71 -11.34 -8.12
C GLU A 9 -17.57 -11.07 -6.87
N GLU A 10 -17.02 -10.38 -5.87
CA GLU A 10 -17.72 -10.06 -4.61
C GLU A 10 -18.78 -8.96 -4.75
N PHE A 11 -18.70 -8.13 -5.80
CA PHE A 11 -19.66 -7.07 -6.12
C PHE A 11 -20.21 -7.21 -7.56
N ASP A 12 -20.37 -8.44 -8.03
CA ASP A 12 -21.06 -8.69 -9.30
C ASP A 12 -22.56 -8.47 -9.13
N LEU A 13 -23.00 -7.25 -9.44
CA LEU A 13 -24.40 -6.85 -9.37
C LEU A 13 -25.14 -7.14 -10.69
N SER A 14 -24.54 -7.90 -11.62
CA SER A 14 -25.15 -8.17 -12.93
C SER A 14 -26.42 -9.03 -12.85
N ASP A 15 -26.54 -9.85 -11.80
CA ASP A 15 -27.69 -10.72 -11.55
C ASP A 15 -28.80 -10.06 -10.71
N ILE A 16 -28.58 -8.83 -10.20
CA ILE A 16 -29.57 -8.10 -9.39
C ILE A 16 -30.39 -7.18 -10.30
N PRO A 17 -31.73 -7.30 -10.33
CA PRO A 17 -32.57 -6.42 -11.13
C PRO A 17 -32.43 -4.96 -10.66
N ALA A 18 -32.43 -4.02 -11.62
CA ALA A 18 -32.17 -2.61 -11.35
C ALA A 18 -33.12 -1.97 -10.32
N SER A 19 -34.31 -2.55 -10.12
CA SER A 19 -35.31 -2.13 -9.12
C SER A 19 -34.96 -2.46 -7.68
N GLU A 20 -34.05 -3.42 -7.46
CA GLU A 20 -33.61 -3.87 -6.14
C GLU A 20 -32.26 -3.25 -5.73
N LEU A 21 -31.59 -2.56 -6.66
CA LEU A 21 -30.37 -1.83 -6.35
C LEU A 21 -30.69 -0.62 -5.46
N PRO A 22 -29.89 -0.38 -4.40
CA PRO A 22 -30.10 0.78 -3.54
C PRO A 22 -29.94 2.08 -4.33
N ASP A 23 -30.74 3.10 -3.97
CA ASP A 23 -30.62 4.43 -4.55
C ASP A 23 -29.19 4.95 -4.38
N ARG A 24 -28.55 5.33 -5.49
CA ARG A 24 -27.18 5.83 -5.52
C ARG A 24 -27.00 7.03 -4.60
N LYS A 25 -28.01 7.88 -4.46
CA LYS A 25 -27.96 9.02 -3.53
C LYS A 25 -27.86 8.53 -2.09
N ALA A 26 -28.66 7.55 -1.69
CA ALA A 26 -28.58 6.93 -0.37
C ALA A 26 -27.20 6.28 -0.13
N VAL A 27 -26.65 5.55 -1.10
CA VAL A 27 -25.30 4.95 -1.00
C VAL A 27 -24.21 6.02 -0.83
N VAL A 28 -24.30 7.13 -1.57
CA VAL A 28 -23.34 8.23 -1.44
C VAL A 28 -23.48 8.92 -0.08
N THR A 29 -24.71 9.15 0.40
CA THR A 29 -24.95 9.71 1.75
C THR A 29 -24.34 8.82 2.83
N GLU A 30 -24.57 7.52 2.75
CA GLU A 30 -24.01 6.55 3.69
C GLU A 30 -22.48 6.51 3.63
N LEU A 31 -21.90 6.52 2.42
CA LEU A 31 -20.45 6.58 2.24
C LEU A 31 -19.84 7.82 2.92
N PHE A 32 -20.49 8.97 2.84
CA PHE A 32 -20.03 10.18 3.55
C PHE A 32 -20.21 10.11 5.06
N ARG A 33 -21.27 9.44 5.54
CA ARG A 33 -21.45 9.16 6.97
C ARG A 33 -20.31 8.31 7.52
N VAL A 34 -20.05 7.17 6.88
CA VAL A 34 -18.94 6.25 7.26
C VAL A 34 -17.59 6.96 7.18
N ARG A 35 -17.33 7.77 6.15
CA ARG A 35 -16.08 8.56 6.07
C ARG A 35 -15.90 9.51 7.24
N ARG A 36 -16.99 10.13 7.71
CA ARG A 36 -16.96 11.02 8.88
C ARG A 36 -16.70 10.24 10.17
N GLU A 37 -17.33 9.09 10.33
CA GLU A 37 -17.11 8.21 11.49
C GLU A 37 -15.67 7.71 11.55
N ILE A 38 -15.10 7.28 10.42
CA ILE A 38 -13.68 6.92 10.32
C ILE A 38 -12.81 8.11 10.75
N ALA A 39 -13.06 9.30 10.21
CA ALA A 39 -12.27 10.49 10.54
C ALA A 39 -12.36 10.87 12.03
N LEU A 40 -13.53 10.72 12.66
CA LEU A 40 -13.72 10.95 14.09
C LEU A 40 -12.90 9.96 14.93
N ILE A 41 -13.01 8.66 14.63
CA ILE A 41 -12.26 7.61 15.33
C ILE A 41 -10.75 7.82 15.16
N GLU A 42 -10.32 8.18 13.95
CA GLU A 42 -8.92 8.47 13.67
C GLU A 42 -8.39 9.64 14.50
N ALA A 43 -9.18 10.73 14.61
CA ALA A 43 -8.80 11.93 15.33
C ALA A 43 -8.81 11.76 16.85
N GLU A 44 -9.87 11.16 17.40
CA GLU A 44 -10.11 11.10 18.85
C GLU A 44 -9.40 9.93 19.52
N GLN A 45 -9.35 8.77 18.86
CA GLN A 45 -8.88 7.54 19.50
C GLN A 45 -7.54 7.09 18.90
N LEU A 46 -7.46 7.01 17.58
CA LEU A 46 -6.32 6.38 16.93
C LEU A 46 -5.05 7.22 17.04
N LYS A 47 -5.16 8.55 16.95
CA LYS A 47 -4.00 9.44 17.00
C LYS A 47 -3.25 9.32 18.32
N ALA A 48 -3.95 9.51 19.45
CA ALA A 48 -3.34 9.44 20.78
C ALA A 48 -2.75 8.05 21.08
N LEU A 49 -3.45 6.98 20.68
CA LEU A 49 -2.94 5.61 20.83
C LEU A 49 -1.70 5.34 19.98
N LYS A 50 -1.64 5.84 18.73
CA LYS A 50 -0.46 5.74 17.87
C LYS A 50 0.74 6.52 18.41
N GLU A 51 0.50 7.71 18.97
CA GLU A 51 1.54 8.50 19.62
C GLU A 51 2.09 7.75 20.84
N ARG A 52 1.21 7.28 21.73
CA ARG A 52 1.62 6.52 22.92
C ARG A 52 2.33 5.21 22.58
N LYS A 53 1.85 4.49 21.57
CA LYS A 53 2.51 3.29 21.04
C LYS A 53 3.93 3.62 20.56
N THR A 54 4.08 4.68 19.77
CA THR A 54 5.38 5.10 19.22
C THR A 54 6.36 5.48 20.35
N GLU A 55 5.89 6.18 21.37
CA GLU A 55 6.70 6.51 22.56
C GLU A 55 7.21 5.24 23.27
N LEU A 56 6.33 4.28 23.53
CA LEU A 56 6.68 3.00 24.16
C LEU A 56 7.65 2.18 23.30
N GLU A 57 7.44 2.13 21.99
CA GLU A 57 8.34 1.45 21.05
C GLU A 57 9.72 2.13 21.00
N ASN A 58 9.78 3.46 21.03
CA ASN A 58 11.05 4.18 21.06
C ASN A 58 11.80 3.99 22.38
N TYR A 59 11.09 3.96 23.50
CA TYR A 59 11.68 3.59 24.79
C TYR A 59 12.33 2.21 24.72
N LEU A 60 11.58 1.19 24.27
CA LEU A 60 12.11 -0.17 24.11
C LEU A 60 13.31 -0.23 23.15
N LYS A 61 13.28 0.53 22.06
CA LYS A 61 14.42 0.61 21.13
C LYS A 61 15.65 1.25 21.73
N ALA A 62 15.48 2.23 22.63
CA ALA A 62 16.59 2.91 23.30
C ALA A 62 17.18 2.08 24.46
N THR A 63 16.40 1.18 25.05
CA THR A 63 16.82 0.39 26.22
C THR A 63 17.29 -1.03 25.88
N LEU A 64 16.82 -1.62 24.78
CA LEU A 64 17.20 -2.98 24.38
C LEU A 64 18.49 -2.98 23.57
N GLU A 65 19.36 -3.96 23.84
CA GLU A 65 20.56 -4.20 23.04
C GLU A 65 20.27 -5.10 21.83
N VAL A 66 21.04 -4.96 20.76
CA VAL A 66 20.89 -5.82 19.56
C VAL A 66 21.12 -7.29 19.94
N GLY A 67 20.15 -8.15 19.59
CA GLY A 67 20.16 -9.57 19.94
C GLY A 67 19.44 -9.90 21.24
N GLU A 68 19.05 -8.90 22.04
CA GLU A 68 18.30 -9.09 23.28
C GLU A 68 16.87 -9.60 22.98
N LYS A 69 16.41 -10.56 23.79
CA LYS A 69 15.05 -11.13 23.74
C LYS A 69 14.49 -11.22 25.16
N VAL A 70 13.35 -10.58 25.40
CA VAL A 70 12.67 -10.60 26.70
C VAL A 70 11.24 -11.07 26.51
N ALA A 71 10.78 -12.01 27.33
CA ALA A 71 9.42 -12.53 27.32
C ALA A 71 8.78 -12.37 28.71
N TYR A 72 7.55 -11.85 28.72
CA TYR A 72 6.75 -11.64 29.92
C TYR A 72 5.52 -12.56 29.88
N VAL A 73 5.39 -13.43 30.89
CA VAL A 73 4.29 -14.39 31.01
C VAL A 73 2.95 -13.65 31.04
N GLY A 74 2.03 -14.03 30.15
CA GLY A 74 0.69 -13.43 30.06
C GLY A 74 0.62 -12.08 29.35
N ILE A 75 1.74 -11.51 28.89
CA ILE A 75 1.78 -10.21 28.19
C ILE A 75 2.28 -10.37 26.75
N GLY A 76 3.48 -10.91 26.55
CA GLY A 76 4.11 -11.01 25.23
C GLY A 76 5.63 -11.01 25.29
N ALA A 77 6.28 -10.95 24.13
CA ALA A 77 7.74 -10.92 24.01
C ALA A 77 8.20 -9.76 23.12
N VAL A 78 9.39 -9.24 23.42
CA VAL A 78 10.07 -8.20 22.64
C VAL A 78 11.49 -8.66 22.32
N SER A 79 11.97 -8.33 21.12
CA SER A 79 13.34 -8.61 20.70
C SER A 79 13.88 -7.51 19.81
N MET A 80 15.17 -7.21 19.92
CA MET A 80 15.86 -6.29 19.03
C MET A 80 16.70 -7.06 18.01
N SER A 81 16.54 -6.73 16.74
CA SER A 81 17.32 -7.29 15.63
C SER A 81 17.86 -6.18 14.75
N GLU A 82 19.06 -6.37 14.23
CA GLU A 82 19.68 -5.50 13.24
C GLU A 82 19.77 -6.24 11.90
N GLU A 83 19.47 -5.54 10.81
CA GLU A 83 19.55 -6.07 9.45
C GLU A 83 20.29 -5.05 8.58
N THR A 84 21.29 -5.51 7.83
CA THR A 84 21.96 -4.67 6.83
C THR A 84 21.08 -4.53 5.61
N GLN A 85 20.67 -3.31 5.29
CA GLN A 85 19.90 -2.98 4.10
C GLN A 85 20.76 -2.20 3.10
N PRO A 86 20.61 -2.43 1.78
CA PRO A 86 21.38 -1.70 0.78
C PRO A 86 20.93 -0.23 0.74
N SER A 87 21.91 0.69 0.77
CA SER A 87 21.72 2.11 0.49
C SER A 87 22.58 2.48 -0.70
N VAL A 88 21.96 2.97 -1.78
CA VAL A 88 22.66 3.30 -3.02
C VAL A 88 23.23 4.71 -2.92
N THR A 89 24.55 4.85 -3.05
CA THR A 89 25.25 6.14 -3.05
C THR A 89 25.56 6.64 -4.47
N ASP A 90 25.66 5.73 -5.43
CA ASP A 90 25.93 6.01 -6.85
C ASP A 90 25.06 5.09 -7.71
N TRP A 91 24.12 5.68 -8.45
CA TRP A 91 23.20 4.95 -9.31
C TRP A 91 23.81 4.55 -10.64
N ASP A 92 24.73 5.35 -11.18
CA ASP A 92 25.34 5.09 -12.48
C ASP A 92 26.27 3.88 -12.37
N ALA A 93 27.11 3.85 -11.34
CA ALA A 93 27.98 2.71 -11.05
C ALA A 93 27.18 1.43 -10.76
N LEU A 94 26.07 1.52 -10.01
CA LEU A 94 25.21 0.37 -9.74
C LEU A 94 24.58 -0.18 -11.03
N TYR A 95 24.09 0.69 -11.91
CA TYR A 95 23.48 0.26 -13.17
C TYR A 95 24.47 -0.33 -14.14
N GLU A 96 25.69 0.20 -14.21
CA GLU A 96 26.78 -0.40 -14.99
C GLU A 96 27.06 -1.82 -14.48
N HIS A 97 27.27 -1.98 -13.17
CA HIS A 97 27.47 -3.30 -12.55
C HIS A 97 26.33 -4.28 -12.86
N ILE A 98 25.07 -3.82 -12.74
CA ILE A 98 23.90 -4.66 -13.03
C ILE A 98 23.88 -5.14 -14.48
N LYS A 99 24.20 -4.26 -15.43
CA LYS A 99 24.22 -4.61 -16.86
C LYS A 99 25.34 -5.58 -17.18
N ASP A 100 26.54 -5.31 -16.68
CA ASP A 100 27.73 -6.10 -16.98
C ASP A 100 27.67 -7.53 -16.41
N ASN A 101 26.93 -7.71 -15.31
CA ASN A 101 26.83 -8.98 -14.60
C ASN A 101 25.46 -9.67 -14.74
N ASP A 102 24.56 -9.16 -15.60
CA ASP A 102 23.16 -9.60 -15.72
C ASP A 102 22.43 -9.67 -14.35
N ALA A 103 22.79 -8.77 -13.44
CA ALA A 103 22.38 -8.80 -12.03
C ALA A 103 21.03 -8.09 -11.78
N PHE A 104 20.08 -8.19 -12.73
CA PHE A 104 18.76 -7.53 -12.62
C PHE A 104 17.90 -8.05 -11.47
N TYR A 105 18.31 -9.13 -10.80
CA TYR A 105 17.70 -9.60 -9.56
C TYR A 105 17.94 -8.66 -8.36
N LEU A 106 18.92 -7.75 -8.45
CA LEU A 106 19.16 -6.70 -7.44
C LEU A 106 18.13 -5.56 -7.52
N LEU A 107 17.38 -5.47 -8.63
CA LEU A 107 16.36 -4.44 -8.83
C LEU A 107 14.96 -4.98 -8.55
N GLN A 108 14.11 -4.10 -8.05
CA GLN A 108 12.68 -4.36 -7.98
C GLN A 108 12.07 -4.29 -9.38
N ARG A 109 11.40 -5.37 -9.80
CA ARG A 109 10.78 -5.48 -11.13
C ARG A 109 9.45 -4.72 -11.16
N LYS A 110 9.51 -3.42 -11.46
CA LYS A 110 8.32 -2.59 -11.67
C LYS A 110 8.53 -1.60 -12.79
N VAL A 111 7.64 -1.63 -13.78
CA VAL A 111 7.60 -0.62 -14.84
C VAL A 111 7.12 0.70 -14.26
N ASN A 112 7.81 1.80 -14.57
CA ASN A 112 7.38 3.12 -14.15
C ASN A 112 6.13 3.53 -14.95
N ALA A 113 5.02 3.71 -14.24
CA ALA A 113 3.72 3.98 -14.86
C ALA A 113 3.62 5.35 -15.53
N ALA A 114 4.39 6.36 -15.10
CA ALA A 114 4.33 7.70 -15.70
C ALA A 114 4.91 7.73 -17.12
N PRO A 115 6.20 7.37 -17.34
CA PRO A 115 6.76 7.28 -18.69
C PRO A 115 6.04 6.26 -19.58
N PHE A 116 5.57 5.13 -19.01
CA PHE A 116 4.77 4.17 -19.77
C PHE A 116 3.49 4.79 -20.35
N ARG A 117 2.77 5.62 -19.57
CA ARG A 117 1.57 6.31 -20.08
C ARG A 117 1.90 7.29 -21.20
N GLU A 118 3.02 8.00 -21.09
CA GLU A 118 3.48 8.92 -22.13
C GLU A 118 3.78 8.18 -23.43
N LEU A 119 4.55 7.09 -23.39
CA LEU A 119 4.82 6.24 -24.55
C LEU A 119 3.53 5.78 -25.25
N ILE A 120 2.60 5.19 -24.50
CA ILE A 120 1.33 4.73 -25.09
C ILE A 120 0.50 5.91 -25.63
N SER A 121 0.56 7.10 -25.02
CA SER A 121 -0.15 8.29 -25.50
C SER A 121 0.39 8.82 -26.84
N MET A 122 1.66 8.57 -27.13
CA MET A 122 2.30 8.90 -28.41
C MET A 122 2.02 7.86 -29.51
N GLY A 123 1.31 6.78 -29.17
CA GLY A 123 1.03 5.66 -30.08
C GLY A 123 2.11 4.58 -30.10
N ASP A 124 3.14 4.71 -29.26
CA ASP A 124 4.20 3.71 -29.13
C ASP A 124 3.72 2.49 -28.35
N SER A 125 4.45 1.39 -28.51
CA SER A 125 4.24 0.16 -27.74
C SER A 125 5.54 -0.27 -27.06
N LEU A 126 5.43 -0.80 -25.85
CA LEU A 126 6.56 -1.33 -25.09
C LEU A 126 6.51 -2.85 -25.09
N ALA A 127 7.50 -3.50 -25.70
CA ALA A 127 7.59 -4.95 -25.76
C ALA A 127 7.49 -5.58 -24.36
N GLY A 128 6.72 -6.65 -24.23
CA GLY A 128 6.50 -7.35 -22.95
C GLY A 128 5.55 -6.65 -21.97
N VAL A 129 5.00 -5.48 -22.29
CA VAL A 129 4.08 -4.74 -21.41
C VAL A 129 2.76 -4.47 -22.13
N LYS A 130 1.64 -4.85 -21.50
CA LYS A 130 0.29 -4.56 -22.00
C LYS A 130 -0.41 -3.53 -21.12
N PRO A 131 -1.11 -2.54 -21.70
CA PRO A 131 -1.87 -1.59 -20.92
C PRO A 131 -3.07 -2.28 -20.26
N VAL A 132 -3.20 -2.11 -18.93
CA VAL A 132 -4.36 -2.58 -18.17
C VAL A 132 -5.18 -1.37 -17.73
N ARG A 133 -6.47 -1.33 -18.12
CA ARG A 133 -7.40 -0.25 -17.74
C ARG A 133 -7.96 -0.52 -16.34
N VAL A 134 -7.50 0.26 -15.36
CA VAL A 134 -8.02 0.23 -13.98
C VAL A 134 -9.01 1.37 -13.80
N ARG A 135 -10.25 1.07 -13.37
CA ARG A 135 -11.25 2.08 -13.03
C ARG A 135 -11.00 2.59 -11.61
N LYS A 136 -10.91 3.91 -11.45
CA LYS A 136 -10.75 4.57 -10.13
C LYS A 136 -12.02 5.34 -9.80
N LEU A 137 -12.61 5.06 -8.65
CA LEU A 137 -13.71 5.86 -8.10
C LEU A 137 -13.12 7.11 -7.41
N SER A 138 -13.58 8.30 -7.80
CA SER A 138 -13.28 9.55 -7.11
C SER A 138 -14.57 10.09 -6.49
N VAL A 139 -14.56 10.33 -5.19
CA VAL A 139 -15.72 10.86 -4.44
C VAL A 139 -15.27 12.06 -3.63
N ARG A 140 -15.83 13.23 -3.94
CA ARG A 140 -15.52 14.52 -3.32
C ARG A 140 -16.81 15.12 -2.75
N LYS A 141 -16.72 15.78 -1.60
CA LYS A 141 -17.80 16.63 -1.10
C LYS A 141 -17.69 17.95 -1.85
N ASN A 142 -18.78 18.39 -2.47
CA ASN A 142 -18.91 19.76 -2.99
C ASN A 142 -19.30 20.71 -1.86
#